data_AF-A0A6P6NIP6-F1
#
_entry.id   AF-A0A6P6NIP6-F1
#
_cell.length_a   1.000
_cell.length_b   1.000
_cell.length_c   1.000
_cell.angle_alpha   90.00
_cell.angle_beta   90.00
_cell.angle_gamma   90.00
#
_symmetry.space_group_name_H-M   'P 1'
#
loop_
_entity.id
_entity.type
_entity.pdbx_description
1 polymer ?
#
loop_
_entity_poly.entity_id
_entity_poly.type
_entity_poly.pdbx_seq_one_letter_code
_entity_poly.pdbx_strand_id
1 'polypeptide(L)'
;MGSRIKENPEKTFYWFFQASCPIARDKDPAVLFQFPEDFNDEESLKCLPRFCFPYDIERVKDTVAVQHFTFVLTDLEGCQRFGFCRLTSSSQTCLCILSYLPWFEVFYKLLNNLADYSTKGQTKEMKELLSALYKHPVPLVNGSITLQMGS
;
A
#
# COMPACT_ATOMS: atom_id res chain seq x y z
N MET A 1 -29.41 5.15 3.06
CA MET A 1 -28.02 4.87 3.51
C MET A 1 -27.11 5.38 2.41
N GLY A 2 -26.19 6.30 2.72
CA GLY A 2 -25.29 6.91 1.74
C GLY A 2 -24.09 6.04 1.39
N SER A 3 -23.31 6.48 0.41
CA SER A 3 -22.00 5.91 0.08
C SER A 3 -21.07 5.97 1.29
N ARG A 4 -20.19 4.95 1.44
CA ARG A 4 -19.09 4.98 2.42
C ARG A 4 -17.75 5.39 1.79
N ILE A 5 -17.76 5.86 0.55
CA ILE A 5 -16.58 6.37 -0.13
C ILE A 5 -16.40 7.86 0.24
N LYS A 6 -15.19 8.25 0.60
CA LYS A 6 -14.85 9.66 0.86
C LYS A 6 -14.97 10.43 -0.46
N GLU A 7 -15.84 11.45 -0.49
CA GLU A 7 -16.16 12.16 -1.75
C GLU A 7 -14.99 12.98 -2.30
N ASN A 8 -14.21 13.63 -1.44
CA ASN A 8 -13.12 14.53 -1.84
C ASN A 8 -11.85 14.25 -1.01
N PRO A 9 -11.15 13.13 -1.26
CA PRO A 9 -9.89 12.87 -0.59
C PRO A 9 -8.82 13.86 -1.07
N GLU A 10 -8.01 14.37 -0.15
CA GLU A 10 -6.99 15.38 -0.43
C GLU A 10 -5.82 14.84 -1.28
N LYS A 11 -5.58 13.54 -1.24
CA LYS A 11 -4.42 12.89 -1.86
C LYS A 11 -4.80 11.60 -2.56
N THR A 12 -4.02 11.27 -3.60
CA THR A 12 -4.15 10.00 -4.32
C THR A 12 -3.91 8.80 -3.41
N PHE A 13 -2.90 8.91 -2.54
CA PHE A 13 -2.67 7.95 -1.46
C PHE A 13 -2.02 8.68 -0.28
N TYR A 14 -2.07 8.06 0.89
CA TYR A 14 -1.61 8.67 2.15
C TYR A 14 -0.36 8.02 2.70
N TRP A 15 -0.20 6.72 2.45
CA TRP A 15 0.96 5.97 2.91
C TRP A 15 1.23 4.78 2.00
N PHE A 16 2.49 4.60 1.64
CA PHE A 16 3.03 3.40 1.03
C PHE A 16 4.05 2.80 1.99
N PHE A 17 4.03 1.48 2.14
CA PHE A 17 5.07 0.79 2.91
C PHE A 17 5.35 -0.61 2.38
N GLN A 18 6.56 -1.07 2.65
CA GLN A 18 7.00 -2.46 2.51
C GLN A 18 7.13 -3.06 3.90
N ALA A 19 6.35 -4.10 4.17
CA ALA A 19 6.43 -4.85 5.42
C ALA A 19 7.11 -6.21 5.21
N SER A 20 7.90 -6.65 6.20
CA SER A 20 8.39 -8.02 6.28
C SER A 20 7.46 -8.88 7.14
N CYS A 21 7.24 -10.12 6.73
CA CYS A 21 6.51 -11.10 7.51
C CYS A 21 7.23 -11.30 8.86
N PRO A 22 6.52 -11.32 9.99
CA PRO A 22 7.15 -11.54 11.27
C PRO A 22 7.63 -12.99 11.41
N ILE A 23 8.71 -13.16 12.18
CA ILE A 23 9.42 -14.44 12.33
C ILE A 23 8.66 -15.40 13.25
N ALA A 24 7.75 -14.89 14.09
CA ALA A 24 6.94 -15.66 15.04
C ALA A 24 5.63 -14.92 15.37
N ARG A 25 4.64 -15.62 15.94
CA ARG A 25 3.32 -15.05 16.28
C ARG A 25 3.37 -13.86 17.24
N ASP A 26 4.34 -13.84 18.14
CA ASP A 26 4.53 -12.80 19.16
C ASP A 26 5.27 -11.57 18.62
N LYS A 27 5.71 -11.60 17.35
CA LYS A 27 6.43 -10.51 16.70
C LYS A 27 5.53 -9.75 15.75
N ASP A 28 5.75 -8.44 15.72
CA ASP A 28 5.09 -7.56 14.76
C ASP A 28 5.83 -7.54 13.42
N PRO A 29 5.11 -7.40 12.30
CA PRO A 29 5.72 -7.16 11.01
C PRO A 29 6.56 -5.87 11.04
N ALA A 30 7.78 -5.92 10.51
CA ALA A 30 8.64 -4.75 10.46
C ALA A 30 8.41 -3.96 9.16
N VAL A 31 8.38 -2.63 9.25
CA VAL A 31 8.37 -1.74 8.08
C VAL A 31 9.80 -1.57 7.58
N LEU A 32 10.10 -2.11 6.41
CA LEU A 32 11.42 -2.06 5.77
C LEU A 32 11.64 -0.75 4.99
N PHE A 33 10.56 -0.23 4.43
CA PHE A 33 10.54 0.99 3.63
C PHE A 33 9.18 1.65 3.75
N GLN A 34 9.15 2.98 3.74
CA GLN A 34 7.90 3.73 3.71
C GLN A 34 8.00 5.03 2.91
N PHE A 35 6.85 5.51 2.45
CA PHE A 35 6.67 6.82 1.85
C PHE A 35 5.28 7.38 2.23
N PRO A 36 5.17 8.66 2.62
CA PRO A 36 6.28 9.58 2.85
C PRO A 36 7.10 9.17 4.10
N GLU A 37 8.33 9.66 4.19
CA GLU A 37 9.26 9.25 5.27
C GLU A 37 8.84 9.79 6.64
N ASP A 38 8.14 10.93 6.65
CA ASP A 38 7.62 11.65 7.81
C ASP A 38 6.18 11.25 8.19
N PHE A 39 5.66 10.14 7.64
CA PHE A 39 4.37 9.59 8.07
C PHE A 39 4.41 9.25 9.57
N ASN A 40 3.55 9.90 10.37
CA ASN A 40 3.66 9.96 11.83
C ASN A 40 2.42 9.47 12.60
N ASP A 41 1.52 8.73 11.94
CA ASP A 41 0.39 8.09 12.61
C ASP A 41 0.87 6.81 13.31
N GLU A 42 1.16 6.91 14.61
CA GLU A 42 1.66 5.80 15.42
C GLU A 42 0.73 4.58 15.46
N GLU A 43 -0.59 4.81 15.46
CA GLU A 43 -1.56 3.72 15.49
C GLU A 43 -1.52 2.97 14.16
N SER A 44 -1.52 3.71 13.05
CA SER A 44 -1.39 3.12 11.72
C SER A 44 -0.06 2.36 11.56
N LEU A 45 1.05 2.93 12.04
CA LEU A 45 2.38 2.30 11.98
C LEU A 45 2.43 0.96 12.74
N LYS A 46 1.71 0.84 13.87
CA LYS A 46 1.66 -0.39 14.68
C LYS A 46 0.67 -1.41 14.11
N CYS A 47 -0.50 -0.96 13.68
CA CYS A 47 -1.62 -1.84 13.35
C CYS A 47 -1.62 -2.30 11.89
N LEU A 48 -1.38 -1.40 10.93
CA LEU A 48 -1.60 -1.70 9.51
C LEU A 48 -0.65 -2.74 8.92
N PRO A 49 0.64 -2.81 9.30
CA PRO A 49 1.50 -3.89 8.83
C PRO A 49 0.96 -5.28 9.19
N ARG A 50 0.18 -5.44 10.26
CA ARG A 50 -0.46 -6.73 10.63
C ARG A 50 -1.50 -7.16 9.60
N PHE A 51 -2.21 -6.23 8.97
CA PHE A 51 -3.18 -6.53 7.92
C PHE A 51 -2.54 -7.02 6.62
N CYS A 52 -1.23 -6.81 6.43
CA CYS A 52 -0.48 -7.35 5.29
C CYS A 52 -0.30 -8.88 5.35
N PHE A 53 -0.52 -9.49 6.52
CA PHE A 53 -0.33 -10.93 6.74
C PHE A 53 -1.58 -11.51 7.44
N PRO A 54 -2.76 -11.52 6.78
CA PRO A 54 -4.05 -11.86 7.40
C PRO A 54 -4.25 -13.39 7.52
N TYR A 55 -3.26 -14.10 8.04
CA TYR A 55 -3.24 -15.56 8.16
C TYR A 55 -2.39 -16.02 9.34
N ASP A 56 -2.54 -17.29 9.73
CA ASP A 56 -1.70 -17.90 10.76
C ASP A 56 -0.32 -18.23 10.16
N ILE A 57 0.67 -17.40 10.50
CA ILE A 57 2.04 -17.44 9.96
C ILE A 57 2.73 -18.78 10.22
N GLU A 58 2.40 -19.49 11.31
CA GLU A 58 2.99 -20.80 11.59
C GLU A 58 2.34 -21.94 10.80
N ARG A 59 1.15 -21.73 10.24
CA ARG A 59 0.39 -22.75 9.50
C ARG A 59 0.52 -22.61 7.99
N VAL A 60 0.98 -21.45 7.51
CA VAL A 60 1.14 -21.20 6.07
C VAL A 60 2.42 -21.87 5.58
N LYS A 61 2.27 -22.76 4.60
CA LYS A 61 3.37 -23.20 3.75
C LYS A 61 3.63 -22.14 2.70
N ASP A 62 4.89 -21.92 2.32
CA ASP A 62 5.28 -20.96 1.29
C ASP A 62 4.28 -20.95 0.13
N THR A 63 3.66 -19.81 -0.13
CA THR A 63 2.78 -19.69 -1.29
C THR A 63 3.60 -19.73 -2.58
N VAL A 64 3.04 -20.22 -3.68
CA VAL A 64 3.79 -20.30 -4.95
C VAL A 64 3.46 -19.10 -5.87
N ALA A 65 2.45 -18.30 -5.52
CA ALA A 65 1.94 -17.22 -6.35
C ALA A 65 1.95 -15.87 -5.61
N VAL A 66 2.18 -14.79 -6.36
CA VAL A 66 1.94 -13.42 -5.90
C VAL A 66 0.45 -13.23 -5.66
N GLN A 67 0.08 -12.60 -4.55
CA GLN A 67 -1.31 -12.37 -4.19
C GLN A 67 -1.59 -10.87 -4.10
N HIS A 68 -2.67 -10.44 -4.74
CA HIS A 68 -3.27 -9.13 -4.55
C HIS A 68 -4.51 -9.26 -3.68
N PHE A 69 -4.59 -8.44 -2.64
CA PHE A 69 -5.78 -8.33 -1.82
C PHE A 69 -5.93 -6.89 -1.33
N THR A 70 -7.11 -6.54 -0.84
CA THR A 70 -7.38 -5.23 -0.26
C THR A 70 -8.09 -5.41 1.06
N PHE A 71 -7.50 -4.90 2.14
CA PHE A 71 -8.22 -4.74 3.40
C PHE A 71 -8.88 -3.36 3.44
N VAL A 72 -9.91 -3.21 4.29
CA VAL A 72 -10.64 -1.96 4.44
C VAL A 72 -10.68 -1.57 5.91
N LEU A 73 -10.25 -0.35 6.20
CA LEU A 73 -10.42 0.31 7.49
C LEU A 73 -11.66 1.21 7.39
N THR A 74 -12.36 1.36 8.51
CA THR A 74 -13.47 2.31 8.61
C THR A 74 -13.03 3.43 9.54
N ASP A 75 -13.09 4.68 9.07
CA ASP A 75 -12.76 5.84 9.89
C ASP A 75 -13.94 6.26 10.79
N LEU A 76 -13.72 7.32 11.59
CA LEU A 76 -14.71 7.85 12.52
C LEU A 76 -15.95 8.45 11.82
N GLU A 77 -15.83 8.84 10.55
CA GLU A 77 -16.92 9.35 9.73
C GLU A 77 -17.68 8.20 9.02
N GLY A 78 -17.27 6.95 9.23
CA GLY A 78 -17.83 5.77 8.59
C GLY A 78 -17.38 5.58 7.14
N CYS A 79 -16.36 6.34 6.70
CA CYS A 79 -15.79 6.21 5.36
C CYS A 79 -14.76 5.08 5.29
N GLN A 80 -14.64 4.48 4.11
CA GLN A 80 -13.74 3.37 3.85
C GLN A 80 -12.37 3.86 3.39
N ARG A 81 -11.32 3.40 4.08
CA ARG A 81 -9.93 3.54 3.68
C ARG A 81 -9.38 2.19 3.26
N PHE A 82 -8.87 2.10 2.04
CA PHE A 82 -8.43 0.87 1.40
C PHE A 82 -6.93 0.69 1.57
N GLY A 83 -6.51 -0.48 2.05
CA GLY A 83 -5.13 -0.94 2.06
C GLY A 83 -4.93 -1.95 0.94
N PHE A 84 -4.42 -1.49 -0.21
CA PHE A 84 -4.13 -2.33 -1.37
C PHE A 84 -2.79 -3.03 -1.15
N CYS A 85 -2.81 -4.36 -1.16
CA CYS A 85 -1.64 -5.18 -0.83
C CYS A 85 -1.17 -6.01 -2.03
N ARG A 86 0.15 -6.17 -2.13
CA ARG A 86 0.82 -7.15 -2.99
C ARG A 86 1.77 -7.98 -2.12
N LEU A 87 1.36 -9.20 -1.81
CA LEU A 87 2.17 -10.17 -1.08
C LEU A 87 3.06 -10.94 -2.07
N THR A 88 4.35 -11.06 -1.76
CA THR A 88 5.29 -11.83 -2.57
C THR A 88 4.98 -13.32 -2.52
N SER A 89 5.41 -14.07 -3.54
CA SER A 89 5.20 -15.52 -3.60
C SER A 89 5.78 -16.21 -2.36
N SER A 90 6.98 -15.86 -1.91
CA SER A 90 7.55 -16.43 -0.67
C SER A 90 6.81 -16.07 0.62
N SER A 91 5.74 -15.26 0.56
CA SER A 91 5.00 -14.76 1.71
C SER A 91 5.86 -14.00 2.74
N GLN A 92 7.07 -13.58 2.35
CA GLN A 92 8.04 -12.94 3.24
C GLN A 92 7.90 -11.41 3.27
N THR A 93 7.36 -10.82 2.21
CA THR A 93 7.25 -9.36 2.10
C THR A 93 5.94 -8.95 1.46
N CYS A 94 5.37 -7.85 1.93
CA CYS A 94 4.16 -7.27 1.38
C CYS A 94 4.37 -5.79 1.11
N LEU A 95 3.97 -5.35 -0.08
CA LEU A 95 3.85 -3.93 -0.41
C LEU A 95 2.40 -3.49 -0.18
N CYS A 96 2.20 -2.35 0.46
CA CYS A 96 0.87 -1.83 0.75
C CYS A 96 0.75 -0.34 0.40
N ILE A 97 -0.36 0.04 -0.25
CA ILE A 97 -0.76 1.44 -0.47
C ILE A 97 -2.07 1.69 0.28
N LEU A 98 -2.09 2.74 1.10
CA LEU A 98 -3.27 3.19 1.83
C LEU A 98 -3.90 4.40 1.13
N SER A 99 -5.15 4.28 0.69
CA SER A 99 -5.89 5.34 -0.01
C SER A 99 -7.38 5.33 0.31
N TYR A 100 -8.03 6.49 0.20
CA TYR A 100 -9.50 6.60 0.21
C TYR A 100 -10.11 6.37 -1.19
N LEU A 101 -9.29 6.35 -2.24
CA LEU A 101 -9.76 6.15 -3.62
C LEU A 101 -9.89 4.64 -3.91
N PRO A 102 -11.08 4.16 -4.33
CA PRO A 102 -11.33 2.74 -4.59
C PRO A 102 -10.80 2.30 -5.98
N TRP A 103 -9.55 2.63 -6.30
CA TRP A 103 -8.94 2.35 -7.63
C TRP A 103 -8.16 1.04 -7.65
N PHE A 104 -8.85 -0.07 -7.41
CA PHE A 104 -8.27 -1.42 -7.26
C PHE A 104 -7.26 -1.78 -8.35
N GLU A 105 -7.67 -1.71 -9.63
CA GLU A 105 -6.79 -2.09 -10.74
C GLU A 105 -5.56 -1.20 -10.88
N VAL A 106 -5.72 0.11 -10.63
CA VAL A 106 -4.65 1.09 -10.75
C VAL A 106 -3.60 0.82 -9.66
N PHE A 107 -4.04 0.66 -8.41
CA PHE A 107 -3.11 0.40 -7.31
C PHE A 107 -2.44 -0.97 -7.41
N TYR A 108 -3.12 -2.01 -7.90
CA TYR A 108 -2.47 -3.30 -8.13
C TYR A 108 -1.41 -3.25 -9.23
N LYS A 109 -1.67 -2.55 -10.34
CA LYS A 109 -0.66 -2.32 -11.39
C LYS A 109 0.52 -1.51 -10.87
N LEU A 110 0.25 -0.45 -10.10
CA LEU A 110 1.28 0.35 -9.46
C LEU A 110 2.13 -0.48 -8.50
N LEU A 111 1.53 -1.30 -7.65
CA LEU A 111 2.23 -2.20 -6.73
C LEU A 111 3.12 -3.22 -7.46
N ASN A 112 2.72 -3.71 -8.63
CA ASN A 112 3.58 -4.55 -9.46
C ASN A 112 4.82 -3.79 -9.93
N ASN A 113 4.65 -2.57 -10.43
CA ASN A 113 5.78 -1.73 -10.86
C ASN A 113 6.72 -1.38 -9.69
N LEU A 114 6.16 -1.04 -8.52
CA LEU A 114 6.94 -0.77 -7.30
C LEU A 114 7.73 -2.02 -6.84
N ALA A 115 7.14 -3.22 -6.97
CA ALA A 115 7.84 -4.46 -6.67
C ALA A 115 9.00 -4.74 -7.64
N ASP A 116 8.86 -4.37 -8.91
CA ASP A 116 9.94 -4.50 -9.88
C ASP A 116 11.11 -3.57 -9.55
N TYR A 117 10.84 -2.32 -9.16
CA TYR A 117 11.89 -1.40 -8.67
C TYR A 117 12.56 -1.93 -7.39
N SER A 118 11.78 -2.42 -6.43
CA SER A 118 12.30 -3.01 -5.19
C SER A 118 13.23 -4.20 -5.47
N THR A 119 12.83 -5.09 -6.37
CA THR A 119 13.62 -6.28 -6.76
C THR A 119 14.92 -5.90 -7.48
N LYS A 120 14.91 -4.81 -8.25
CA LYS A 120 16.09 -4.30 -8.98
C LYS A 120 16.98 -3.38 -8.12
N GLY A 121 16.61 -3.10 -6.88
CA GLY A 121 17.32 -2.16 -6.01
C GLY A 121 17.22 -0.69 -6.45
N GLN A 122 16.22 -0.35 -7.28
CA GLN A 122 15.99 0.98 -7.84
C GLN A 122 15.20 1.87 -6.87
N THR A 123 15.74 2.06 -5.67
CA THR A 123 15.07 2.80 -4.59
C THR A 123 14.84 4.27 -4.94
N LYS A 124 15.73 4.89 -5.74
CA LYS A 124 15.61 6.28 -6.14
C LYS A 124 14.40 6.49 -7.06
N GLU A 125 14.30 5.69 -8.11
CA GLU A 125 13.21 5.74 -9.10
C GLU A 125 11.87 5.39 -8.44
N MET A 126 11.86 4.44 -7.50
CA MET A 126 10.69 4.14 -6.68
C MET A 126 10.23 5.36 -5.87
N LYS A 127 11.15 6.05 -5.19
CA LYS A 127 10.84 7.28 -4.43
C LYS A 127 10.37 8.41 -5.33
N GLU A 128 10.96 8.59 -6.51
CA GLU A 128 10.56 9.60 -7.49
C GLU A 128 9.13 9.35 -7.99
N LEU A 129 8.79 8.10 -8.31
CA LEU A 129 7.43 7.71 -8.69
C LEU A 129 6.41 8.01 -7.59
N LEU A 130 6.70 7.57 -6.36
CA LEU A 130 5.83 7.78 -5.20
C LEU A 130 5.66 9.27 -4.91
N SER A 131 6.75 10.05 -5.00
CA SER A 131 6.74 11.51 -4.80
C SER A 131 5.93 12.23 -5.87
N ALA A 132 6.08 11.85 -7.14
CA ALA A 132 5.30 12.42 -8.23
C ALA A 132 3.80 12.15 -8.04
N LEU A 133 3.42 10.91 -7.71
CA LEU A 133 2.03 10.54 -7.48
C LEU A 133 1.42 11.19 -6.23
N TYR A 134 2.21 11.34 -5.16
CA TYR A 134 1.76 11.93 -3.90
C TYR A 134 1.53 13.44 -3.99
N LYS A 135 2.29 14.12 -4.86
CA LYS A 135 2.14 15.56 -5.14
C LYS A 135 1.09 15.85 -6.19
N HIS A 136 0.74 14.87 -7.04
CA HIS A 136 -0.26 15.05 -8.07
C HIS A 136 -1.65 15.24 -7.43
N PRO A 137 -2.44 16.25 -7.86
CA PRO A 137 -3.80 16.42 -7.38
C PRO A 137 -4.65 15.20 -7.74
N VAL A 138 -5.67 14.89 -6.94
CA VAL A 138 -6.60 13.82 -7.29
C VAL A 138 -7.29 14.20 -8.61
N PRO A 139 -7.12 13.41 -9.70
CA PRO A 139 -7.78 13.70 -10.97
C PRO A 139 -9.30 13.68 -10.82
N LEU A 140 -9.93 14.55 -11.60
CA LEU A 140 -11.38 14.51 -11.79
C LEU A 140 -11.79 13.22 -12.51
N VAL A 141 -13.06 12.85 -12.37
CA VAL A 141 -13.64 11.66 -13.02
C VAL A 141 -13.32 11.69 -14.53
N ASN A 142 -12.76 10.59 -15.06
CA ASN A 142 -12.27 10.42 -16.44
C ASN A 142 -11.01 11.20 -16.83
N GLY A 143 -10.30 11.84 -15.89
CA GLY A 143 -8.97 12.39 -16.14
C GLY A 143 -7.89 11.31 -16.27
N SER A 144 -6.86 11.54 -17.09
CA SER A 144 -5.67 10.69 -17.10
C SER A 144 -4.60 11.24 -16.14
N ILE A 145 -3.84 10.34 -15.52
CA ILE A 145 -2.61 10.69 -14.81
C ILE A 145 -1.44 10.27 -15.69
N THR A 146 -0.66 11.24 -16.18
CA THR A 146 0.61 10.98 -16.86
C THR A 146 1.74 11.47 -15.96
N LEU A 147 2.43 10.53 -15.29
CA LEU A 147 3.58 10.86 -14.46
C LEU A 147 4.81 11.03 -15.37
N GLN A 148 5.30 12.26 -15.50
CA GLN A 148 6.59 12.49 -16.15
C GLN A 148 7.71 12.20 -15.14
N MET A 149 8.35 11.04 -15.29
CA MET A 149 9.61 10.74 -14.61
C MET A 149 10.69 11.60 -15.27
N GLY A 150 11.31 12.51 -14.52
CA GLY A 150 12.39 13.35 -15.00
C GLY A 150 13.59 12.49 -15.43
N SER A 151 14.13 12.81 -16.61
CA SER A 151 15.35 12.24 -17.20
C SER A 151 16.61 12.59 -16.43
#